data_AF-A0A8S0G079-F1
#
_entry.id   AF-A0A8S0G079-F1
#
_cell.length_a   1.000
_cell.length_b   1.000
_cell.length_c   1.000
_cell.angle_alpha   90.00
_cell.angle_beta   90.00
_cell.angle_gamma   90.00
#
_symmetry.space_group_name_H-M   'P 1'
#
loop_
_entity.id
_entity.type
_entity.pdbx_description
1 polymer ?
#
loop_
_entity_poly.entity_id
_entity_poly.type
_entity_poly.pdbx_seq_one_letter_code
_entity_poly.pdbx_strand_id
1 'polypeptide(L)'
;MAALAVVIAFCSASQDIVFDAWKTDVLPAEERGAGAAISVLGYRLGMLVSGGLALWLADKWLGWQGMYWLMAALLIPCIIATLLAPEPTDTIPVPKTLEQAVVAPLRDFFGRNNAWLILLLIVLYKLGDAFAMSLTTTFLIRGVGFDAGEVGVVNKTLGLLAIRPLLAHCTVGF
;
A
#
# COMPACT_ATOMS: atom_id res chain seq x y z
N MET A 1 -5.01 -18.56 -16.51
CA MET A 1 -4.12 -17.93 -15.51
C MET A 1 -3.82 -16.47 -15.82
N ALA A 2 -3.31 -16.12 -17.01
CA ALA A 2 -3.01 -14.72 -17.36
C ALA A 2 -4.21 -13.76 -17.26
N ALA A 3 -5.37 -14.14 -17.80
CA ALA A 3 -6.59 -13.31 -17.72
C ALA A 3 -7.04 -13.05 -16.27
N LEU A 4 -6.96 -14.06 -15.39
CA LEU A 4 -7.31 -13.91 -13.97
C LEU A 4 -6.33 -12.98 -13.25
N ALA A 5 -5.03 -13.07 -13.56
CA ALA A 5 -4.04 -12.15 -12.99
C ALA A 5 -4.27 -10.70 -13.42
N VAL A 6 -4.66 -10.48 -14.69
CA VAL A 6 -5.03 -9.13 -15.18
C VAL A 6 -6.26 -8.59 -14.45
N VAL A 7 -7.29 -9.41 -14.27
CA VAL A 7 -8.50 -9.00 -13.53
C VAL A 7 -8.17 -8.66 -12.08
N ILE A 8 -7.38 -9.48 -11.40
CA ILE A 8 -6.97 -9.23 -10.01
C ILE A 8 -6.16 -7.93 -9.92
N ALA A 9 -5.19 -7.72 -10.83
CA ALA A 9 -4.39 -6.50 -10.85
C ALA A 9 -5.24 -5.26 -11.12
N PHE A 10 -6.20 -5.34 -12.05
CA PHE A 10 -7.13 -4.25 -12.34
C PHE A 10 -8.02 -3.91 -11.14
N CYS A 11 -8.59 -4.92 -10.48
CA CYS A 11 -9.41 -4.72 -9.29
C CYS A 11 -8.59 -4.14 -8.13
N SER A 12 -7.35 -4.63 -7.91
CA SER A 12 -6.46 -4.12 -6.87
C SER A 12 -6.11 -2.64 -7.10
N ALA A 13 -5.71 -2.29 -8.33
CA ALA A 13 -5.41 -0.91 -8.68
C ALA A 13 -6.63 0.01 -8.50
N SER A 14 -7.84 -0.49 -8.81
CA SER A 14 -9.08 0.28 -8.62
C SER A 14 -9.38 0.49 -7.14
N GLN A 15 -9.17 -0.52 -6.30
CA GLN A 15 -9.36 -0.42 -4.85
C GLN A 15 -8.40 0.60 -4.23
N ASP A 16 -7.14 0.58 -4.61
CA ASP A 16 -6.13 1.54 -4.12
C ASP A 16 -6.54 2.99 -4.44
N ILE A 17 -6.94 3.26 -5.69
CA ILE A 17 -7.37 4.60 -6.12
C ILE A 17 -8.61 5.06 -5.35
N VAL A 18 -9.63 4.21 -5.21
CA VAL A 18 -10.88 4.56 -4.50
C VAL A 18 -10.61 4.82 -3.03
N PHE A 19 -9.77 4.02 -2.38
CA PHE A 19 -9.44 4.20 -0.98
C PHE A 19 -8.64 5.49 -0.73
N ASP A 20 -7.68 5.82 -1.59
CA ASP A 20 -6.90 7.06 -1.47
C ASP A 20 -7.73 8.32 -1.73
N ALA A 21 -8.70 8.25 -2.66
CA ALA A 21 -9.68 9.31 -2.87
C ALA A 21 -10.59 9.48 -1.65
N TRP A 22 -11.23 8.40 -1.19
CA TRP A 22 -12.13 8.40 -0.03
C TRP A 22 -11.45 8.98 1.22
N LYS A 23 -10.21 8.56 1.51
CA LYS A 23 -9.42 9.08 2.63
C LYS A 23 -9.17 10.58 2.53
N THR A 24 -8.95 11.10 1.32
CA THR A 24 -8.73 12.54 1.10
C THR A 24 -10.02 13.34 1.26
N ASP A 25 -11.15 12.74 0.90
CA ASP A 25 -12.47 13.38 0.92
C ASP A 25 -13.13 13.34 2.30
N VAL A 26 -12.87 12.31 3.12
CA VAL A 26 -13.44 12.19 4.48
C VAL A 26 -12.65 12.99 5.51
N LEU A 27 -11.34 13.16 5.35
CA LEU A 27 -10.50 13.82 6.34
C LEU A 27 -10.45 15.35 6.15
N PRO A 28 -10.74 16.15 7.20
CA PRO A 28 -10.51 17.59 7.20
C PRO A 28 -9.05 17.92 6.88
N ALA A 29 -8.80 19.06 6.22
CA ALA A 29 -7.46 19.44 5.77
C ALA A 29 -6.41 19.45 6.90
N GLU A 30 -6.83 19.73 8.12
CA GLU A 30 -5.98 19.74 9.33
C GLU A 30 -5.58 18.33 9.79
N GLU A 31 -6.42 17.32 9.56
CA GLU A 31 -6.20 15.94 10.01
C GLU A 31 -5.63 15.01 8.93
N ARG A 32 -5.58 15.44 7.66
CA ARG A 32 -5.05 14.65 6.53
C ARG A 32 -3.64 14.10 6.78
N GLY A 33 -2.79 14.87 7.47
CA GLY A 33 -1.44 14.43 7.84
C GLY A 33 -1.44 13.26 8.83
N ALA A 34 -2.28 13.33 9.86
CA ALA A 34 -2.42 12.27 10.86
C ALA A 34 -3.05 11.00 10.23
N GLY A 35 -4.08 11.16 9.40
CA GLY A 35 -4.70 10.04 8.69
C GLY A 35 -3.76 9.33 7.71
N ALA A 36 -2.93 10.09 6.99
CA ALA A 36 -1.89 9.53 6.14
C ALA A 36 -0.85 8.75 6.96
N ALA A 37 -0.42 9.28 8.11
CA ALA A 37 0.52 8.58 9.00
C ALA A 37 -0.05 7.26 9.53
N ILE A 38 -1.31 7.23 9.97
CA ILE A 38 -2.00 6.01 10.44
C ILE A 38 -2.11 4.99 9.32
N SER A 39 -2.45 5.43 8.10
CA SER A 39 -2.55 4.54 6.93
C SER A 39 -1.20 3.91 6.57
N VAL A 40 -0.11 4.69 6.59
CA VAL A 40 1.24 4.20 6.34
C VAL A 40 1.71 3.25 7.46
N LEU A 41 1.37 3.54 8.71
CA LEU A 41 1.62 2.65 9.84
C LEU A 41 0.90 1.31 9.69
N GLY A 42 -0.39 1.33 9.33
CA GLY A 42 -1.18 0.15 9.06
C GLY A 42 -0.61 -0.70 7.92
N TYR A 43 -0.24 -0.06 6.81
CA TYR A 43 0.44 -0.72 5.69
C TYR A 43 1.74 -1.41 6.11
N ARG A 44 2.58 -0.73 6.90
CA ARG A 44 3.86 -1.28 7.40
C ARG A 44 3.64 -2.45 8.36
N LEU A 45 2.67 -2.34 9.27
CA LEU A 45 2.29 -3.46 10.16
C LEU A 45 1.79 -4.64 9.34
N GLY A 46 0.93 -4.39 8.36
CA GLY A 46 0.44 -5.41 7.43
C GLY A 46 1.56 -6.14 6.70
N MET A 47 2.54 -5.40 6.16
CA MET A 47 3.72 -5.97 5.52
C MET A 47 4.56 -6.86 6.44
N LEU A 48 4.72 -6.48 7.72
CA LEU A 48 5.48 -7.29 8.68
C LEU A 48 4.76 -8.58 9.04
N VAL A 49 3.45 -8.48 9.27
CA VAL A 49 2.58 -9.62 9.60
C VAL A 49 2.46 -10.57 8.40
N SER A 50 2.23 -10.04 7.20
CA SER A 50 2.09 -10.85 5.97
C SER A 50 3.41 -11.42 5.45
N GLY A 51 4.55 -10.87 5.88
CA GLY A 51 5.87 -11.38 5.52
C GLY A 51 6.28 -12.57 6.37
N GLY A 52 6.68 -12.34 7.61
CA GLY A 52 7.32 -13.34 8.49
C GLY A 52 6.36 -14.33 9.09
N LEU A 53 5.33 -13.78 9.72
CA LEU A 53 4.35 -14.53 10.48
C LEU A 53 3.53 -15.44 9.56
N ALA A 54 3.09 -14.93 8.40
CA ALA A 54 2.36 -15.70 7.40
C ALA A 54 3.12 -16.93 6.89
N LEU A 55 4.40 -16.77 6.53
CA LEU A 55 5.24 -17.87 6.04
C LEU A 55 5.50 -18.90 7.13
N TRP A 56 5.79 -18.46 8.35
CA TRP A 56 5.98 -19.36 9.49
C TRP A 56 4.70 -20.16 9.80
N LEU A 57 3.54 -19.50 9.76
CA LEU A 57 2.25 -20.10 10.04
C LEU A 57 1.81 -21.08 8.93
N ALA A 58 2.12 -20.76 7.68
CA ALA A 58 1.91 -21.63 6.52
C ALA A 58 2.79 -22.89 6.56
N ASP A 59 4.07 -22.76 6.95
CA ASP A 59 5.02 -23.88 6.99
C ASP A 59 4.76 -24.84 8.17
N LYS A 60 4.44 -24.30 9.36
CA LYS A 60 4.35 -25.11 10.59
C LYS A 60 2.97 -25.65 10.91
N TRP A 61 1.89 -24.92 10.59
CA TRP A 61 0.55 -25.22 11.14
C TRP A 61 -0.54 -25.39 10.09
N LEU A 62 -0.66 -24.45 9.14
CA LEU A 62 -1.85 -24.35 8.29
C LEU A 62 -1.67 -24.91 6.88
N GLY A 63 -0.43 -25.10 6.43
CA GLY A 63 -0.14 -25.33 5.01
C GLY A 63 -0.55 -24.14 4.14
N TRP A 64 -0.23 -24.21 2.84
CA TRP A 64 -0.59 -23.15 1.90
C TRP A 64 -2.10 -22.97 1.75
N GLN A 65 -2.87 -24.06 1.74
CA GLN A 65 -4.31 -24.00 1.59
C GLN A 65 -5.00 -23.35 2.81
N GLY A 66 -4.58 -23.68 4.03
CA GLY A 66 -5.08 -23.03 5.25
C GLY A 66 -4.71 -21.56 5.31
N MET A 67 -3.52 -21.18 4.82
CA MET A 67 -3.12 -19.78 4.72
C MET A 67 -4.00 -18.98 3.75
N TYR A 68 -4.36 -19.55 2.59
CA TYR A 68 -5.30 -18.88 1.66
C TYR A 68 -6.70 -18.69 2.28
N TRP A 69 -7.19 -19.69 3.03
CA TRP A 69 -8.44 -19.55 3.79
C TRP A 69 -8.35 -18.48 4.88
N LEU A 70 -7.24 -18.39 5.59
CA LEU A 70 -7.00 -17.36 6.58
C LEU A 70 -6.98 -15.96 5.95
N MET A 71 -6.29 -15.78 4.82
CA MET A 71 -6.29 -14.50 4.07
C MET A 71 -7.69 -14.14 3.58
N ALA A 72 -8.46 -15.12 3.09
CA ALA A 72 -9.87 -14.90 2.72
C ALA A 72 -10.73 -14.48 3.92
N ALA A 73 -10.52 -15.10 5.09
CA ALA A 73 -11.23 -14.73 6.31
C ALA A 73 -10.86 -13.31 6.79
N LEU A 74 -9.59 -12.91 6.67
CA LEU A 74 -9.13 -11.56 7.02
C LEU A 74 -9.68 -10.48 6.08
N LEU A 75 -10.09 -10.82 4.86
CA LEU A 75 -10.76 -9.88 3.96
C LEU A 75 -12.19 -9.54 4.40
N ILE A 76 -12.87 -10.44 5.12
CA ILE A 76 -14.25 -10.22 5.59
C ILE A 76 -14.39 -8.93 6.43
N PRO A 77 -13.59 -8.69 7.49
CA PRO A 77 -13.68 -7.45 8.24
C PRO A 77 -13.32 -6.22 7.39
N CYS A 78 -12.42 -6.34 6.40
CA CYS A 78 -12.14 -5.23 5.47
C CYS A 78 -13.36 -4.88 4.61
N ILE A 79 -14.10 -5.88 4.14
CA ILE A 79 -15.35 -5.69 3.39
C ILE A 79 -16.38 -5.00 4.29
N ILE A 80 -16.55 -5.47 5.52
CA ILE A 80 -17.49 -4.87 6.49
C ILE A 80 -17.10 -3.40 6.76
N ALA A 81 -15.82 -3.13 7.00
CA ALA A 81 -15.32 -1.77 7.20
C ALA A 81 -15.59 -0.87 5.99
N THR A 82 -15.46 -1.41 4.77
CA THR A 82 -15.78 -0.69 3.53
C THR A 82 -17.28 -0.38 3.43
N LEU A 83 -18.14 -1.32 3.82
CA LEU A 83 -19.59 -1.13 3.80
C LEU A 83 -20.09 -0.14 4.87
N LEU A 84 -19.38 -0.03 5.99
CA LEU A 84 -19.66 0.90 7.08
C LEU A 84 -18.95 2.25 6.90
N ALA A 85 -18.14 2.41 5.85
CA ALA A 85 -17.39 3.62 5.63
C ALA A 85 -18.34 4.79 5.39
N PRO A 86 -18.17 5.93 6.11
CA PRO A 86 -19.00 7.10 5.89
C PRO A 86 -18.83 7.63 4.46
N GLU A 87 -19.95 7.99 3.85
CA GLU A 87 -19.96 8.67 2.55
C GLU A 87 -19.41 10.10 2.73
N PRO A 88 -18.50 10.56 1.86
CA PRO A 88 -18.03 11.93 1.87
C PRO A 88 -19.20 12.92 1.76
N THR A 89 -19.19 13.95 2.60
CA THR A 89 -20.28 14.94 2.68
C THR A 89 -20.29 15.91 1.49
N ASP A 90 -19.14 16.05 0.81
CA ASP A 90 -19.02 16.92 -0.35
C ASP A 90 -19.70 16.29 -1.57
N THR A 91 -20.75 16.95 -2.05
CA THR A 91 -21.46 16.60 -3.28
C THR A 91 -20.61 16.95 -4.49
N ILE A 92 -19.62 16.11 -4.79
CA ILE A 92 -18.90 16.18 -6.05
C ILE A 92 -19.93 15.86 -7.16
N PRO A 93 -20.20 16.78 -8.10
CA PRO A 93 -21.19 16.55 -9.14
C PRO A 93 -20.76 15.33 -9.97
N VAL A 94 -21.61 14.29 -9.97
CA VAL A 94 -21.33 13.05 -10.72
C VAL A 94 -21.11 13.40 -12.20
N PRO A 95 -19.93 13.11 -12.77
CA PRO A 95 -19.66 13.41 -14.17
C PRO A 95 -20.65 12.66 -15.05
N LYS A 96 -21.39 13.37 -15.90
CA LYS A 96 -22.43 12.77 -16.76
C LYS A 96 -21.86 12.16 -18.04
N THR A 97 -20.57 12.36 -18.30
CA THR A 97 -19.88 11.96 -19.53
C THR A 97 -18.47 11.44 -19.23
N LEU A 98 -17.98 10.51 -20.06
CA LEU A 98 -16.61 9.99 -19.98
C LEU A 98 -15.55 11.10 -20.14
N GLU A 99 -15.85 12.12 -20.94
CA GLU A 99 -14.98 13.28 -21.10
C GLU A 99 -14.76 14.02 -19.77
N GLN A 100 -15.83 14.27 -19.01
CA GLN A 100 -15.74 14.92 -17.71
C GLN A 100 -15.09 14.04 -16.64
N ALA A 101 -15.21 12.71 -16.73
CA ALA A 101 -14.63 11.78 -15.77
C ALA A 101 -13.13 11.53 -16.00
N VAL A 102 -12.66 11.56 -17.25
CA VAL A 102 -11.28 11.16 -17.61
C VAL A 102 -10.49 12.30 -18.23
N VAL A 103 -11.06 13.01 -19.20
CA VAL A 103 -10.34 14.02 -19.98
C VAL A 103 -10.18 15.32 -19.20
N ALA A 104 -11.22 15.77 -18.50
CA ALA A 104 -11.16 17.00 -17.72
C ALA A 104 -10.15 16.96 -16.56
N PRO A 105 -10.09 15.91 -15.71
CA PRO A 105 -9.09 15.79 -14.66
C PRO A 105 -7.67 15.67 -15.21
N LEU A 106 -7.50 14.94 -16.31
CA LEU A 106 -6.21 14.76 -16.96
C LEU A 106 -5.71 16.09 -17.54
N ARG A 107 -6.59 16.85 -18.21
CA ARG A 107 -6.26 18.18 -18.74
C ARG A 107 -5.96 19.18 -17.62
N ASP A 108 -6.70 19.15 -16.52
CA ASP A 108 -6.41 20.00 -15.35
C ASP A 108 -5.05 19.64 -14.74
N PHE A 109 -4.73 18.36 -14.62
CA PHE A 109 -3.43 17.90 -14.14
C PHE A 109 -2.27 18.38 -15.02
N PHE A 110 -2.34 18.17 -16.34
CA PHE A 110 -1.29 18.62 -17.27
C PHE A 110 -1.28 20.14 -17.50
N GLY A 111 -2.37 20.84 -17.18
CA GLY A 111 -2.47 22.30 -17.25
C GLY A 111 -1.82 23.03 -16.07
N ARG A 112 -1.52 22.33 -14.96
CA ARG A 112 -0.85 22.93 -13.81
C ARG A 112 0.62 23.22 -14.09
N ASN A 113 1.07 24.41 -13.69
CA ASN A 113 2.49 24.77 -13.73
C ASN A 113 3.25 23.76 -12.85
N ASN A 114 4.28 23.11 -13.42
CA ASN A 114 5.08 22.02 -12.81
C ASN A 114 4.52 20.59 -12.87
N ALA A 115 3.41 20.31 -13.58
CA ALA A 115 2.88 18.94 -13.71
C ALA A 115 3.93 17.94 -14.23
N TRP A 116 4.69 18.32 -15.27
CA TRP A 116 5.77 17.51 -15.83
C TRP A 116 6.91 17.27 -14.85
N LEU A 117 7.26 18.25 -14.02
CA LEU A 117 8.31 18.12 -13.00
C LEU A 117 7.88 17.16 -11.89
N ILE A 118 6.61 17.24 -11.45
CA ILE A 118 6.04 16.32 -10.45
C ILE A 118 6.02 14.89 -11.02
N LEU A 119 5.57 14.71 -12.26
CA LEU A 119 5.52 13.40 -12.90
C LEU A 119 6.91 12.80 -13.07
N LEU A 120 7.89 13.60 -13.51
CA LEU A 120 9.29 13.19 -13.60
C LEU A 120 9.83 12.77 -12.22
N LEU A 121 9.57 13.56 -11.18
CA LEU A 121 9.99 13.25 -9.81
C LEU A 121 9.41 11.91 -9.33
N ILE A 122 8.11 11.67 -9.55
CA ILE A 122 7.45 10.40 -9.18
C ILE A 122 8.07 9.22 -9.91
N VAL A 123 8.30 9.34 -11.23
CA VAL A 123 8.89 8.28 -12.05
C VAL A 123 10.32 7.98 -11.60
N LEU A 124 11.17 8.99 -11.45
CA LEU A 124 12.56 8.80 -11.01
C LEU A 124 12.63 8.19 -9.61
N TYR A 125 11.81 8.69 -8.68
CA TYR A 125 11.74 8.14 -7.33
C TYR A 125 11.30 6.67 -7.35
N LYS A 126 10.23 6.33 -8.07
CA LYS A 126 9.69 4.97 -8.08
C LYS A 126 10.60 3.98 -8.81
N LEU A 127 11.26 4.45 -9.86
CA LEU A 127 12.29 3.70 -10.57
C LEU A 127 13.47 3.39 -9.63
N GLY A 128 13.94 4.39 -8.87
CA GLY A 128 14.99 4.22 -7.86
C GLY A 128 14.60 3.23 -6.77
N ASP A 129 13.38 3.35 -6.23
CA ASP A 129 12.81 2.43 -5.22
C ASP A 129 12.76 0.98 -5.74
N ALA A 130 12.26 0.77 -6.96
CA ALA A 130 12.20 -0.55 -7.58
C ALA A 130 13.60 -1.17 -7.81
N PHE A 131 14.56 -0.37 -8.28
CA PHE A 131 15.94 -0.83 -8.46
C PHE A 131 16.62 -1.14 -7.13
N ALA A 132 16.46 -0.31 -6.11
CA ALA A 132 17.02 -0.55 -4.79
C ALA A 132 16.53 -1.87 -4.21
N MET A 133 15.22 -2.15 -4.28
CA MET A 133 14.63 -3.40 -3.79
C MET A 133 15.13 -4.64 -4.55
N SER A 134 15.20 -4.55 -5.88
CA SER A 134 15.64 -5.66 -6.74
C SER A 134 17.13 -5.96 -6.60
N LEU A 135 17.98 -4.92 -6.55
CA LEU A 135 19.43 -5.05 -6.43
C LEU A 135 19.85 -5.52 -5.04
N THR A 136 19.23 -5.01 -3.97
CA THR A 136 19.57 -5.40 -2.59
C THR A 136 19.36 -6.90 -2.38
N THR A 137 18.21 -7.42 -2.82
CA THR A 137 17.88 -8.84 -2.67
C THR A 137 18.82 -9.72 -3.51
N THR A 138 19.13 -9.29 -4.73
CA THR A 138 20.03 -10.04 -5.63
C THR A 138 21.47 -10.02 -5.13
N PHE A 139 21.96 -8.89 -4.63
CA PHE A 139 23.32 -8.74 -4.09
C PHE A 139 23.53 -9.59 -2.83
N LEU A 140 22.57 -9.60 -1.92
CA LEU A 140 22.67 -10.39 -0.68
C LEU A 140 22.67 -11.90 -0.93
N ILE A 141 21.82 -12.37 -1.85
CA ILE A 141 21.69 -13.81 -2.14
C ILE A 141 22.79 -14.30 -3.09
N ARG A 142 23.08 -13.56 -4.18
CA ARG A 142 24.03 -14.01 -5.22
C ARG A 142 25.44 -13.46 -5.08
N GLY A 143 25.62 -12.28 -4.49
CA GLY A 143 26.92 -11.64 -4.33
C GLY A 143 27.65 -12.09 -3.07
N VAL A 144 26.96 -12.09 -1.93
CA VAL A 144 27.55 -12.42 -0.62
C VAL A 144 27.33 -13.87 -0.21
N GLY A 145 26.40 -14.59 -0.88
CA GLY A 145 26.17 -16.02 -0.68
C GLY A 145 25.32 -16.35 0.57
N PHE A 146 24.54 -15.40 1.08
CA PHE A 146 23.64 -15.66 2.20
C PHE A 146 22.48 -16.59 1.81
N ASP A 147 22.07 -17.43 2.76
CA ASP A 147 20.88 -18.26 2.60
C ASP A 147 19.63 -17.37 2.52
N ALA A 148 18.68 -17.73 1.65
CA ALA A 148 17.45 -16.97 1.43
C ALA A 148 16.63 -16.80 2.72
N GLY A 149 16.77 -17.74 3.67
CA GLY A 149 16.18 -17.67 5.00
C GLY A 149 16.75 -16.53 5.85
N GLU A 150 18.07 -16.34 5.86
CA GLU A 150 18.73 -15.29 6.67
C GLU A 150 18.43 -13.89 6.12
N VAL A 151 18.46 -13.71 4.80
CA VAL A 151 18.07 -12.44 4.15
C VAL A 151 16.61 -12.10 4.46
N GLY A 152 15.73 -13.10 4.46
CA GLY A 152 14.33 -12.95 4.84
C GLY A 152 14.15 -12.55 6.31
N VAL A 153 14.95 -13.10 7.23
CA VAL A 153 14.93 -12.73 8.65
C VAL A 153 15.46 -11.32 8.87
N VAL A 154 16.55 -10.91 8.20
CA VAL A 154 17.15 -9.58 8.34
C VAL A 154 16.24 -8.48 7.78
N ASN A 155 15.68 -8.64 6.58
CA ASN A 155 14.75 -7.65 6.03
C ASN A 155 13.50 -7.48 6.92
N LYS A 156 13.03 -8.56 7.55
CA LYS A 156 11.87 -8.52 8.46
C LYS A 156 12.21 -7.95 9.83
N THR A 157 13.38 -8.27 10.40
CA THR A 157 13.83 -7.71 11.70
C THR A 157 14.20 -6.23 11.60
N LEU A 158 14.80 -5.79 10.49
CA LEU A 158 15.03 -4.35 10.25
C LEU A 158 13.72 -3.57 10.13
N GLY A 159 12.71 -4.14 9.44
CA GLY A 159 11.36 -3.54 9.40
C GLY A 159 10.72 -3.43 10.78
N LEU A 160 10.92 -4.41 11.66
CA LEU A 160 10.43 -4.39 13.05
C LEU A 160 11.18 -3.39 13.94
N LEU A 161 12.51 -3.30 13.79
CA LEU A 161 13.35 -2.33 14.53
C LEU A 161 13.06 -0.89 14.12
N ALA A 162 12.72 -0.64 12.85
CA ALA A 162 12.36 0.68 12.34
C ALA A 162 11.01 1.20 12.89
N ILE A 163 10.13 0.33 13.41
CA ILE A 163 8.87 0.74 14.05
C ILE A 163 9.10 1.24 15.48
N ARG A 164 10.12 0.72 16.18
CA ARG A 164 10.42 1.08 17.57
C ARG A 164 10.62 2.59 17.82
N PRO A 165 11.33 3.36 16.97
CA PRO A 165 11.44 4.81 17.15
C PRO A 165 10.13 5.56 16.81
N LEU A 166 9.28 5.04 15.93
CA LEU A 166 8.02 5.73 15.57
C LEU A 166 6.98 5.69 16.71
N LEU A 167 6.93 4.58 17.46
CA LEU A 167 6.08 4.46 18.64
C LEU A 167 6.56 5.33 19.82
N ALA A 168 7.87 5.54 19.93
CA ALA A 168 8.47 6.38 20.97
C ALA A 168 8.17 7.88 20.78
N HIS A 169 8.02 8.34 19.53
CA HIS A 169 7.65 9.74 19.25
C HIS A 169 6.14 10.00 19.32
N CYS A 170 5.29 8.98 19.11
CA CYS A 170 3.84 9.14 19.17
C CYS A 170 3.26 9.07 20.60
N THR A 171 4.04 8.66 21.59
CA THR A 171 3.65 8.59 23.02
C THR A 171 4.05 9.81 23.84
N VAL A 172 4.84 10.74 23.28
CA VAL A 172 5.34 11.95 23.98
C VAL A 172 4.68 13.24 23.44
N GLY A 173 3.70 13.12 22.53
CA GLY A 173 3.07 14.25 21.84
C GLY A 173 1.56 14.39 22.08
N PHE A 174 1.07 14.01 23.26
CA PHE A 174 -0.21 14.49 23.81
C PHE A 174 0.06 15.23 25.11
#